data_AF-A0A7J5JPQ7-F1
#
_entry.id   AF-A0A7J5JPQ7-F1
#
_cell.length_a   1.000
_cell.length_b   1.000
_cell.length_c   1.000
_cell.angle_alpha   90.00
_cell.angle_beta   90.00
_cell.angle_gamma   90.00
#
_symmetry.space_group_name_H-M   'P 1'
#
loop_
_entity.id
_entity.type
_entity.pdbx_description
1 polymer ?
#
loop_
_entity_poly.entity_id
_entity_poly.type
_entity_poly.pdbx_seq_one_letter_code
_entity_poly.pdbx_strand_id
1 'polypeptide(L)'
;MKAKVFKYKSDGNTVVASYMELEPYAKNVYLSLSRKNEDGNEDDDCFHVVCRIENVYFSSGQYSRRFLKGEDCREEAATYCRNWIADTLQSAERGAFVNLISVRVFEALGLDTTSLVQAREEYKRIQEQKRREQKEKEAEERRVQEEQHQRLLNEQKEKFLDGERITGEMFVEITGRDGFDIHIRTKGTFNRHVRGIDRNGTVSFRKIKGCRTPDFTGCHKAVSAYLAFITEKEGK
;
A
#
# COMPACT_ATOMS: atom_id res chain seq x y z
N MET A 1 -39.19 -5.54 16.62
CA MET A 1 -39.86 -6.31 15.54
C MET A 1 -38.82 -7.11 14.80
N LYS A 2 -39.17 -8.26 14.21
CA LYS A 2 -38.21 -9.08 13.44
C LYS A 2 -38.42 -8.88 11.94
N ALA A 3 -37.36 -8.56 11.21
CA ALA A 3 -37.44 -8.38 9.76
C ALA A 3 -36.20 -8.94 9.05
N LYS A 4 -36.36 -9.25 7.75
CA LYS A 4 -35.26 -9.68 6.89
C LYS A 4 -34.55 -8.44 6.35
N VAL A 5 -33.28 -8.28 6.70
CA VAL A 5 -32.47 -7.09 6.41
C VAL A 5 -31.30 -7.45 5.52
N PHE A 6 -31.14 -6.71 4.42
CA PHE A 6 -29.93 -6.77 3.60
C PHE A 6 -28.74 -6.18 4.36
N LYS A 7 -27.63 -6.92 4.44
CA LYS A 7 -26.36 -6.43 5.01
C LYS A 7 -25.18 -7.11 4.33
N TYR A 8 -24.00 -6.52 4.46
CA TYR A 8 -22.77 -7.20 4.12
C TYR A 8 -22.47 -8.32 5.13
N LYS A 9 -21.89 -9.41 4.63
CA LYS A 9 -21.15 -10.37 5.45
C LYS A 9 -19.88 -9.70 5.99
N SER A 10 -19.23 -10.37 6.95
CA SER A 10 -17.91 -9.97 7.47
C SER A 10 -16.83 -9.90 6.38
N ASP A 11 -17.03 -10.53 5.23
CA ASP A 11 -16.13 -10.44 4.07
C ASP A 11 -16.15 -9.08 3.34
N GLY A 12 -17.11 -8.20 3.69
CA GLY A 12 -17.26 -6.86 3.11
C GLY A 12 -17.72 -6.82 1.65
N ASN A 13 -17.91 -7.97 1.00
CA ASN A 13 -18.14 -8.07 -0.44
C ASN A 13 -19.44 -8.80 -0.80
N THR A 14 -19.95 -9.63 0.10
CA THR A 14 -21.18 -10.40 -0.11
C THR A 14 -22.34 -9.75 0.61
N VAL A 15 -23.39 -9.42 -0.13
CA VAL A 15 -24.66 -8.97 0.47
C VAL A 15 -25.55 -10.17 0.74
N VAL A 16 -26.02 -10.29 1.97
CA VAL A 16 -26.99 -11.31 2.40
C VAL A 16 -28.19 -10.69 3.06
N ALA A 17 -29.30 -11.41 3.07
CA ALA A 17 -30.53 -11.02 3.72
C ALA A 17 -30.73 -11.88 4.98
N SER A 18 -30.54 -11.29 6.17
CA SER A 18 -30.60 -12.00 7.46
C SER A 18 -31.77 -11.49 8.30
N TYR A 19 -32.41 -12.36 9.06
CA TYR A 19 -33.42 -11.91 10.03
C TYR A 19 -32.76 -11.26 11.24
N MET A 20 -33.20 -10.06 11.61
CA MET A 20 -32.69 -9.28 12.73
C MET A 20 -33.82 -8.77 13.61
N GLU A 21 -33.53 -8.63 14.91
CA GLU A 21 -34.39 -7.92 15.83
C GLU A 21 -34.15 -6.41 15.70
N LEU A 22 -35.21 -5.69 15.35
CA LEU A 22 -35.19 -4.27 15.04
C LEU A 22 -35.95 -3.47 16.10
N GLU A 23 -35.26 -2.48 16.65
CA GLU A 23 -35.79 -1.47 17.57
C GLU A 23 -36.03 -0.16 16.80
N PRO A 24 -37.22 0.46 16.90
CA PRO A 24 -37.46 1.76 16.27
C PRO A 24 -36.52 2.84 16.81
N TYR A 25 -35.95 3.65 15.92
CA TYR A 25 -35.04 4.74 16.30
C TYR A 25 -35.46 6.10 15.73
N ALA A 26 -35.85 6.13 14.45
CA ALA A 26 -36.44 7.31 13.82
C ALA A 26 -37.44 6.87 12.72
N LYS A 27 -38.04 7.84 12.01
CA LYS A 27 -38.97 7.53 10.91
C LYS A 27 -38.27 6.68 9.86
N ASN A 28 -38.77 5.47 9.62
CA ASN A 28 -38.20 4.48 8.71
C ASN A 28 -36.77 4.02 9.05
N VAL A 29 -36.29 4.28 10.28
CA VAL A 29 -34.96 3.88 10.72
C VAL A 29 -35.05 3.07 12.00
N TYR A 30 -34.32 1.96 12.02
CA TYR A 30 -34.29 1.00 13.12
C TYR A 30 -32.85 0.69 13.52
N LEU A 31 -32.67 0.21 14.74
CA LEU A 31 -31.40 -0.28 15.25
C LEU A 31 -31.47 -1.79 15.48
N SER A 32 -30.37 -2.47 15.20
CA SER A 32 -30.14 -3.86 15.62
C SER A 32 -28.76 -3.93 16.25
N LEU A 33 -28.65 -4.52 17.43
CA LEU A 33 -27.35 -4.75 18.07
C LEU A 33 -26.47 -5.59 17.13
N SER A 34 -25.27 -5.10 16.84
CA SER A 34 -24.29 -5.75 15.97
C SER A 34 -23.22 -6.46 16.79
N ARG A 35 -22.59 -5.72 17.72
CA ARG A 35 -21.53 -6.21 18.59
C ARG A 35 -21.64 -5.52 19.94
N LYS A 36 -21.60 -6.31 21.01
CA LYS A 36 -21.41 -5.79 22.36
C LYS A 36 -19.94 -5.45 22.58
N ASN A 37 -19.70 -4.35 23.27
CA ASN A 37 -18.34 -4.05 23.72
C ASN A 37 -17.86 -5.11 24.71
N GLU A 38 -16.60 -5.53 24.57
CA GLU A 38 -15.97 -6.53 25.44
C GLU A 38 -15.52 -5.91 26.77
N ASP A 39 -15.21 -4.61 26.78
CA ASP A 39 -14.71 -3.89 27.95
C ASP A 39 -15.82 -3.46 28.93
N GLY A 40 -17.07 -3.85 28.68
CA GLY A 40 -18.22 -3.57 29.54
C GLY A 40 -18.79 -2.15 29.43
N ASN A 41 -18.18 -1.26 28.63
CA ASN A 41 -18.77 0.05 28.35
C ASN A 41 -19.83 -0.08 27.26
N GLU A 42 -21.10 -0.09 27.65
CA GLU A 42 -22.26 -0.22 26.74
C GLU A 42 -22.38 0.95 25.74
N ASP A 43 -21.77 2.10 26.00
CA ASP A 43 -21.76 3.23 25.07
C ASP A 43 -20.95 2.96 23.80
N ASP A 44 -20.05 1.99 23.85
CA ASP A 44 -19.27 1.54 22.69
C ASP A 44 -19.88 0.30 22.01
N ASP A 45 -21.07 -0.13 22.44
CA ASP A 45 -21.83 -1.13 21.70
C ASP A 45 -22.10 -0.64 20.27
N CYS A 46 -21.82 -1.49 19.29
CA CYS A 46 -22.07 -1.19 17.89
C CYS A 46 -23.45 -1.68 17.46
N PHE A 47 -24.18 -0.81 16.79
CA PHE A 47 -25.49 -1.08 16.22
C PHE A 47 -25.46 -0.99 14.70
N HIS A 48 -26.16 -1.91 14.04
CA HIS A 48 -26.59 -1.70 12.67
C HIS A 48 -27.68 -0.63 12.65
N VAL A 49 -27.45 0.44 11.92
CA VAL A 49 -28.52 1.36 11.52
C VAL A 49 -29.18 0.79 10.29
N VAL A 50 -30.47 0.54 10.37
CA VAL A 50 -31.27 -0.14 9.35
C VAL A 50 -32.29 0.83 8.80
N CYS A 51 -32.17 1.13 7.51
CA CYS A 51 -33.13 1.92 6.76
C CYS A 51 -34.25 1.02 6.24
N ARG A 52 -35.46 1.57 6.16
CA ARG A 52 -36.64 0.93 5.58
C ARG A 52 -37.17 1.79 4.44
N ILE A 53 -37.30 1.20 3.27
CA ILE A 53 -38.02 1.79 2.14
C ILE A 53 -39.09 0.79 1.73
N GLU A 54 -40.35 1.21 1.80
CA GLU A 54 -41.51 0.32 1.64
C GLU A 54 -41.43 -0.91 2.55
N ASN A 55 -41.26 -2.11 1.97
CA ASN A 55 -41.11 -3.39 2.69
C ASN A 55 -39.67 -3.93 2.66
N VAL A 56 -38.72 -3.15 2.15
CA VAL A 56 -37.31 -3.52 2.05
C VAL A 56 -36.51 -2.88 3.18
N TYR A 57 -35.77 -3.71 3.90
CA TYR A 57 -34.92 -3.29 5.01
C TYR A 57 -33.46 -3.55 4.66
N PHE A 58 -32.58 -2.59 4.92
CA PHE A 58 -31.15 -2.73 4.66
C PHE A 58 -30.30 -1.95 5.67
N SER A 59 -29.13 -2.50 5.97
CA SER A 59 -28.14 -1.85 6.84
C SER A 59 -27.48 -0.70 6.10
N SER A 60 -27.62 0.53 6.60
CA SER A 60 -26.93 1.71 6.07
C SER A 60 -25.54 1.91 6.66
N GLY A 61 -25.25 1.30 7.81
CA GLY A 61 -23.93 1.34 8.43
C GLY A 61 -23.92 0.72 9.83
N GLN A 62 -22.74 0.69 10.44
CA GLN A 62 -22.56 0.32 11.84
C GLN A 62 -22.04 1.54 12.62
N TYR A 63 -22.69 1.85 13.73
CA TYR A 63 -22.40 3.03 14.53
C TYR A 63 -22.41 2.66 16.01
N SER A 64 -21.57 3.31 16.82
CA SER A 64 -21.58 3.11 18.26
C SER A 64 -22.82 3.74 18.90
N ARG A 65 -23.24 3.20 20.04
CA ARG A 65 -24.34 3.75 20.84
C ARG A 65 -24.10 5.21 21.19
N ARG A 66 -22.87 5.57 21.54
CA ARG A 66 -22.46 6.96 21.84
C ARG A 66 -22.74 7.90 20.67
N PHE A 67 -22.41 7.50 19.44
CA PHE A 67 -22.69 8.31 18.25
C PHE A 67 -24.20 8.49 18.06
N LEU A 68 -24.97 7.41 18.21
CA LEU A 68 -26.43 7.43 18.05
C LEU A 68 -27.17 8.20 19.16
N LYS A 69 -26.51 8.56 20.25
CA LYS A 69 -27.05 9.45 21.30
C LYS A 69 -26.82 10.94 20.99
N GLY A 70 -26.06 11.27 19.94
CA GLY A 70 -25.80 12.64 19.55
C GLY A 70 -27.09 13.41 19.23
N GLU A 71 -27.02 14.73 19.43
CA GLU A 71 -28.06 15.65 18.98
C GLU A 71 -28.19 15.55 17.45
N ASP A 72 -29.40 15.68 16.93
CA ASP A 72 -29.76 15.58 15.51
C ASP A 72 -29.52 14.22 14.81
N CYS A 73 -28.77 13.28 15.40
CA CYS A 73 -28.46 11.98 14.78
C CYS A 73 -29.71 11.18 14.35
N ARG A 74 -30.83 11.33 15.07
CA ARG A 74 -32.12 10.72 14.70
C ARG A 74 -32.74 11.37 13.46
N GLU A 75 -32.68 12.70 13.38
CA GLU A 75 -33.22 13.45 12.26
C GLU A 75 -32.36 13.27 11.00
N GLU A 76 -31.04 13.34 11.16
CA GLU A 76 -30.09 13.06 10.07
C GLU A 76 -30.29 11.66 9.51
N ALA A 77 -30.41 10.64 10.37
CA ALA A 77 -30.66 9.28 9.92
C ALA A 77 -32.00 9.13 9.18
N ALA A 78 -33.06 9.79 9.65
CA ALA A 78 -34.36 9.78 8.97
C ALA A 78 -34.31 10.53 7.62
N THR A 79 -33.56 11.63 7.53
CA THR A 79 -33.35 12.39 6.30
C THR A 79 -32.53 11.58 5.30
N TYR A 80 -31.42 10.98 5.74
CA TYR A 80 -30.63 10.05 4.94
C TYR A 80 -31.50 8.91 4.39
N CYS A 81 -32.28 8.23 5.25
CA CYS A 81 -33.15 7.14 4.82
C CYS A 81 -34.21 7.59 3.81
N ARG A 82 -34.75 8.80 3.96
CA ARG A 82 -35.75 9.37 3.02
C ARG A 82 -35.14 9.67 1.65
N ASN A 83 -33.93 10.23 1.63
CA ASN A 83 -33.28 10.68 0.39
C ASN A 83 -32.44 9.59 -0.28
N TRP A 84 -32.24 8.45 0.39
CA TRP A 84 -31.30 7.39 0.00
C TRP A 84 -31.38 6.95 -1.47
N ILE A 85 -32.58 6.81 -2.04
CA ILE A 85 -32.75 6.42 -3.46
C ILE A 85 -32.20 7.51 -4.38
N ALA A 86 -32.62 8.77 -4.16
CA ALA A 86 -32.20 9.91 -4.98
C ALA A 86 -30.69 10.14 -4.87
N ASP A 87 -30.14 10.06 -3.65
CA ASP A 87 -28.71 10.23 -3.41
C ASP A 87 -27.88 9.10 -4.04
N THR A 88 -28.40 7.87 -4.03
CA THR A 88 -27.75 6.72 -4.69
C THR A 88 -27.69 6.90 -6.21
N LEU A 89 -28.79 7.33 -6.82
CA LEU A 89 -28.85 7.60 -8.27
C LEU A 89 -27.92 8.75 -8.65
N GLN A 90 -27.97 9.86 -7.91
CA GLN A 90 -27.09 11.01 -8.15
C GLN A 90 -25.61 10.63 -7.97
N SER A 91 -25.29 9.76 -7.00
CA SER A 91 -23.93 9.25 -6.82
C SER A 91 -23.48 8.41 -8.00
N ALA A 92 -24.35 7.55 -8.53
CA ALA A 92 -24.05 6.75 -9.72
C ALA A 92 -23.79 7.63 -10.95
N GLU A 93 -24.60 8.68 -11.17
CA GLU A 93 -24.43 9.64 -12.26
C GLU A 93 -23.12 10.43 -12.15
N ARG A 94 -22.68 10.75 -10.93
CA ARG A 94 -21.39 11.42 -10.68
C ARG A 94 -20.18 10.49 -10.83
N GLY A 95 -20.38 9.22 -11.17
CA GLY A 95 -19.32 8.21 -11.24
C GLY A 95 -18.73 7.84 -9.86
N ALA A 96 -19.46 8.13 -8.78
CA ALA A 96 -19.04 7.74 -7.44
C ALA A 96 -19.18 6.22 -7.23
N PHE A 97 -18.51 5.71 -6.20
CA PHE A 97 -18.60 4.30 -5.86
C PHE A 97 -20.02 3.93 -5.39
N VAL A 98 -20.69 3.10 -6.18
CA VAL A 98 -22.01 2.55 -5.82
C VAL A 98 -21.83 1.24 -5.07
N ASN A 99 -22.43 1.09 -3.90
CA ASN A 99 -22.36 -0.13 -3.10
C ASN A 99 -23.17 -1.29 -3.72
N LEU A 100 -22.73 -2.54 -3.51
CA LEU A 100 -23.48 -3.72 -3.97
C LEU A 100 -24.83 -3.85 -3.27
N ILE A 101 -24.89 -3.45 -1.99
CA ILE A 101 -26.16 -3.43 -1.25
C ILE A 101 -27.19 -2.53 -1.93
N SER A 102 -26.74 -1.44 -2.57
CA SER A 102 -27.64 -0.54 -3.28
C SER A 102 -28.32 -1.23 -4.45
N VAL A 103 -27.56 -1.98 -5.25
CA VAL A 103 -28.10 -2.79 -6.35
C VAL A 103 -29.14 -3.78 -5.83
N ARG A 104 -28.84 -4.51 -4.74
CA ARG A 104 -29.78 -5.48 -4.15
C ARG A 104 -31.06 -4.85 -3.61
N VAL A 105 -30.96 -3.66 -3.03
CA VAL A 105 -32.13 -2.92 -2.55
C VAL A 105 -33.00 -2.47 -3.73
N PHE A 106 -32.39 -1.95 -4.80
CA PHE A 106 -33.12 -1.58 -6.02
C PHE A 106 -33.81 -2.78 -6.68
N GLU A 107 -33.11 -3.93 -6.81
CA GLU A 107 -33.71 -5.18 -7.29
C GLU A 107 -34.94 -5.58 -6.46
N ALA A 108 -34.82 -5.52 -5.12
CA ALA A 108 -35.90 -5.89 -4.21
C ALA A 108 -37.09 -4.91 -4.23
N LEU A 109 -36.84 -3.64 -4.55
CA LEU A 109 -37.88 -2.61 -4.75
C LEU A 109 -38.48 -2.64 -6.17
N GLY A 110 -37.94 -3.46 -7.08
CA GLY A 110 -38.37 -3.46 -8.48
C GLY A 110 -37.97 -2.20 -9.27
N LEU A 111 -36.94 -1.49 -8.82
CA LEU A 111 -36.41 -0.29 -9.48
C LEU A 111 -35.39 -0.67 -10.56
N ASP A 112 -35.18 0.20 -11.54
CA ASP A 112 -34.14 0.02 -12.56
C ASP A 112 -32.74 0.08 -11.91
N THR A 113 -31.92 -0.93 -12.22
CA THR A 113 -30.57 -1.09 -11.69
C THR A 113 -29.49 -0.76 -12.72
N THR A 114 -29.88 -0.47 -13.97
CA THR A 114 -28.97 -0.32 -15.11
C THR A 114 -27.89 0.72 -14.82
N SER A 115 -28.29 1.91 -14.35
CA SER A 115 -27.35 2.99 -14.00
C SER A 115 -26.38 2.61 -12.89
N LEU A 116 -26.84 1.88 -11.87
CA LEU A 116 -26.01 1.44 -10.74
C LEU A 116 -24.99 0.37 -11.17
N VAL A 117 -25.40 -0.57 -12.02
CA VAL A 117 -24.52 -1.64 -12.54
C VAL A 117 -23.44 -1.03 -13.43
N GLN A 118 -23.81 -0.13 -14.34
CA GLN A 118 -22.87 0.58 -15.21
C GLN A 118 -21.84 1.38 -14.41
N ALA A 119 -22.27 2.16 -13.41
CA ALA A 119 -21.37 2.92 -12.54
C ALA A 119 -20.36 2.02 -11.81
N ARG A 120 -20.79 0.82 -11.37
CA ARG A 120 -19.88 -0.15 -10.71
C ARG A 120 -18.86 -0.75 -11.67
N GLU A 121 -19.25 -1.05 -12.90
CA GLU A 121 -18.33 -1.56 -13.92
C GLU A 121 -17.30 -0.52 -14.34
N GLU A 122 -17.75 0.72 -14.57
CA GLU A 122 -16.87 1.84 -14.89
C GLU A 122 -15.87 2.12 -13.77
N TYR A 123 -16.34 2.16 -12.52
CA TYR A 123 -15.45 2.33 -11.36
C TYR A 123 -14.37 1.24 -11.30
N LYS A 124 -14.73 -0.03 -11.54
CA LYS A 124 -13.75 -1.14 -11.59
C LYS A 124 -12.73 -0.95 -12.72
N ARG A 125 -13.16 -0.48 -13.90
CA ARG A 125 -12.25 -0.21 -15.03
C ARG A 125 -11.25 0.90 -14.70
N ILE A 126 -11.71 2.00 -14.10
CA ILE A 126 -10.86 3.12 -13.67
C ILE A 126 -9.83 2.65 -12.63
N GLN A 127 -10.24 1.83 -11.65
CA GLN A 127 -9.32 1.30 -10.63
C GLN A 127 -8.25 0.38 -11.24
N GLU A 128 -8.65 -0.50 -12.15
CA GLU A 128 -7.69 -1.38 -12.83
C GLU A 128 -6.70 -0.58 -13.70
N GLN A 129 -7.17 0.46 -14.39
CA GLN A 129 -6.31 1.37 -15.15
C GLN A 129 -5.31 2.08 -14.24
N LYS A 130 -5.76 2.68 -13.14
CA LYS A 130 -4.86 3.33 -12.15
C LYS A 130 -3.81 2.38 -11.60
N ARG A 131 -4.18 1.12 -11.34
CA ARG A 131 -3.24 0.09 -10.87
C ARG A 131 -2.18 -0.24 -11.91
N ARG A 132 -2.53 -0.23 -13.20
CA ARG A 132 -1.58 -0.45 -14.30
C ARG A 132 -0.66 0.73 -14.49
N GLU A 133 -1.20 1.94 -14.54
CA GLU A 133 -0.41 3.18 -14.64
C GLU A 133 0.59 3.31 -13.48
N GLN A 134 0.18 2.98 -12.25
CA GLN A 134 1.07 2.98 -11.09
C GLN A 134 2.21 1.94 -11.25
N LYS A 135 1.89 0.72 -11.72
CA LYS A 135 2.90 -0.31 -11.97
C LYS A 135 3.88 0.08 -13.08
N GLU A 136 3.39 0.70 -14.13
CA GLU A 136 4.22 1.21 -15.24
C GLU A 136 5.12 2.34 -14.75
N LYS A 137 4.59 3.27 -13.96
CA LYS A 137 5.38 4.35 -13.35
C LYS A 137 6.46 3.81 -12.41
N GLU A 138 6.14 2.85 -11.54
CA GLU A 138 7.11 2.20 -10.66
C GLU A 138 8.15 1.37 -11.43
N ALA A 139 7.78 0.78 -12.57
CA ALA A 139 8.73 0.09 -13.44
C ALA A 139 9.68 1.09 -14.12
N GLU A 140 9.16 2.20 -14.63
CA GLU A 140 9.96 3.24 -15.27
C GLU A 140 10.88 3.95 -14.26
N GLU A 141 10.39 4.26 -13.06
CA GLU A 141 11.22 4.82 -11.99
C GLU A 141 12.36 3.88 -11.61
N ARG A 142 12.10 2.57 -11.52
CA ARG A 142 13.16 1.56 -11.27
C ARG A 142 14.17 1.51 -12.41
N ARG A 143 13.73 1.55 -13.67
CA ARG A 143 14.63 1.58 -14.84
C ARG A 143 15.51 2.82 -14.83
N VAL A 144 14.94 4.00 -14.55
CA VAL A 144 15.69 5.25 -14.44
C VAL A 144 16.70 5.19 -13.29
N GLN A 145 16.31 4.66 -12.13
CA GLN A 145 17.22 4.48 -11.00
C GLN A 145 18.37 3.51 -11.33
N GLU A 146 18.07 2.40 -11.99
CA GLU A 146 19.07 1.41 -12.42
C GLU A 146 20.03 2.02 -13.46
N GLU A 147 19.53 2.77 -14.44
CA GLU A 147 20.37 3.49 -15.41
C GLU A 147 21.24 4.56 -14.74
N GLN A 148 20.70 5.32 -13.79
CA GLN A 148 21.46 6.31 -13.02
C GLN A 148 22.56 5.64 -12.17
N HIS A 149 22.22 4.54 -11.50
CA HIS A 149 23.18 3.75 -10.75
C HIS A 149 24.29 3.20 -11.65
N GLN A 150 23.93 2.67 -12.83
CA GLN A 150 24.88 2.17 -13.81
C GLN A 150 25.82 3.26 -14.35
N ARG A 151 25.30 4.47 -14.59
CA ARG A 151 26.13 5.64 -14.97
C ARG A 151 27.09 6.04 -13.86
N LEU A 152 26.63 6.06 -12.61
CA LEU A 152 27.47 6.34 -11.45
C LEU A 152 28.61 5.32 -11.33
N LEU A 153 28.32 4.03 -11.49
CA LEU A 153 29.35 2.97 -11.47
C LEU A 153 30.39 3.16 -12.59
N ASN A 154 29.97 3.59 -13.79
CA ASN A 154 30.89 3.89 -14.88
C ASN A 154 31.81 5.06 -14.53
N GLU A 155 31.25 6.18 -14.08
CA GLU A 155 32.02 7.38 -13.70
C GLU A 155 33.02 7.07 -12.59
N GLN A 156 32.60 6.32 -11.57
CA GLN A 156 33.48 5.95 -10.46
C GLN A 156 34.55 4.95 -10.89
N LYS A 157 34.24 4.03 -11.82
CA LYS A 157 35.24 3.14 -12.40
C LYS A 157 36.30 3.94 -13.14
N GLU A 158 35.92 4.91 -13.98
CA GLU A 158 36.88 5.79 -14.67
C GLU A 158 37.78 6.53 -13.69
N LYS A 159 37.19 7.20 -12.69
CA LYS A 159 37.94 7.87 -11.61
C LYS A 159 38.96 6.96 -10.94
N PHE A 160 38.53 5.74 -10.59
CA PHE A 160 39.43 4.75 -10.00
C PHE A 160 40.58 4.39 -10.95
N LEU A 161 40.31 4.17 -12.24
CA LEU A 161 41.33 3.83 -13.23
C LEU A 161 42.31 4.99 -13.47
N ASP A 162 41.85 6.23 -13.37
CA ASP A 162 42.67 7.45 -13.45
C ASP A 162 43.51 7.69 -12.18
N GLY A 163 43.32 6.86 -11.15
CA GLY A 163 44.07 6.91 -9.89
C GLY A 163 43.44 7.78 -8.81
N GLU A 164 42.23 8.30 -9.04
CA GLU A 164 41.45 8.94 -7.99
C GLU A 164 40.97 7.93 -6.94
N ARG A 165 40.62 8.45 -5.76
CA ARG A 165 40.08 7.64 -4.67
C ARG A 165 38.57 7.50 -4.78
N ILE A 166 38.10 6.26 -4.79
CA ILE A 166 36.67 5.93 -4.69
C ILE A 166 36.39 5.26 -3.35
N THR A 167 35.12 5.24 -2.91
CA THR A 167 34.75 4.59 -1.65
C THR A 167 34.92 3.07 -1.72
N GLY A 168 35.08 2.41 -0.57
CA GLY A 168 35.16 0.95 -0.53
C GLY A 168 33.91 0.25 -1.06
N GLU A 169 32.75 0.82 -0.78
CA GLU A 169 31.45 0.36 -1.28
C GLU A 169 31.38 0.41 -2.81
N MET A 170 31.73 1.56 -3.40
CA MET A 170 31.75 1.75 -4.85
C MET A 170 32.70 0.76 -5.54
N PHE A 171 33.87 0.50 -4.95
CA PHE A 171 34.81 -0.51 -5.47
C PHE A 171 34.19 -1.92 -5.48
N VAL A 172 33.47 -2.30 -4.42
CA VAL A 172 32.79 -3.61 -4.33
C VAL A 172 31.65 -3.71 -5.36
N GLU A 173 30.89 -2.64 -5.57
CA GLU A 173 29.80 -2.61 -6.56
C GLU A 173 30.33 -2.71 -8.00
N ILE A 174 31.34 -1.92 -8.35
CA ILE A 174 31.98 -1.95 -9.68
C ILE A 174 32.53 -3.35 -9.97
N THR A 175 33.28 -3.93 -9.03
CA THR A 175 33.89 -5.25 -9.20
C THR A 175 32.84 -6.35 -9.34
N GLY A 176 31.76 -6.29 -8.54
CA GLY A 176 30.63 -7.20 -8.65
C GLY A 176 29.94 -7.13 -10.02
N ARG A 177 29.69 -5.91 -10.52
CA ARG A 177 29.12 -5.68 -11.86
C ARG A 177 30.00 -6.27 -12.97
N ASP A 178 31.31 -6.10 -12.87
CA ASP A 178 32.25 -6.59 -13.87
C ASP A 178 32.48 -8.12 -13.81
N GLY A 179 31.86 -8.79 -12.82
CA GLY A 179 31.93 -10.24 -12.59
C GLY A 179 33.16 -10.67 -11.78
N PHE A 180 33.84 -9.75 -11.11
CA PHE A 180 34.97 -10.02 -10.23
C PHE A 180 34.51 -10.25 -8.80
N ASP A 181 34.53 -11.49 -8.33
CA ASP A 181 34.08 -11.80 -6.97
C ASP A 181 35.19 -11.58 -5.93
N ILE A 182 34.96 -10.60 -5.05
CA ILE A 182 35.79 -10.36 -3.88
C ILE A 182 35.33 -11.25 -2.73
N HIS A 183 36.27 -11.93 -2.06
CA HIS A 183 35.99 -12.75 -0.88
C HIS A 183 35.17 -12.00 0.19
N ILE A 184 34.16 -12.66 0.77
CA ILE A 184 33.15 -12.04 1.66
C ILE A 184 33.74 -11.27 2.84
N ARG A 185 34.82 -11.76 3.47
CA ARG A 185 35.48 -11.04 4.57
C ARG A 185 36.11 -9.73 4.09
N THR A 186 36.66 -9.73 2.89
CA THR A 186 37.27 -8.55 2.27
C THR A 186 36.19 -7.54 1.84
N LYS A 187 35.06 -7.99 1.28
CA LYS A 187 33.88 -7.14 1.04
C LYS A 187 33.42 -6.46 2.33
N GLY A 188 33.35 -7.21 3.43
CA GLY A 188 33.02 -6.66 4.75
C GLY A 188 34.01 -5.60 5.24
N THR A 189 35.31 -5.77 4.95
CA THR A 189 36.34 -4.76 5.27
C THR A 189 36.17 -3.50 4.43
N PHE A 190 35.93 -3.64 3.12
CA PHE A 190 35.64 -2.51 2.22
C PHE A 190 34.46 -1.69 2.72
N ASN A 191 33.31 -2.33 2.96
CA ASN A 191 32.08 -1.61 3.29
C ASN A 191 32.10 -0.96 4.68
N ARG A 192 32.80 -1.56 5.66
CA ARG A 192 32.80 -1.02 7.05
C ARG A 192 33.95 -0.08 7.36
N HIS A 193 35.12 -0.29 6.76
CA HIS A 193 36.34 0.36 7.22
C HIS A 193 37.01 1.24 6.15
N VAL A 194 36.83 0.95 4.87
CA VAL A 194 37.49 1.68 3.78
C VAL A 194 36.65 2.89 3.40
N ARG A 195 37.18 4.09 3.68
CA ARG A 195 36.58 5.37 3.25
C ARG A 195 36.94 5.76 1.84
N GLY A 196 38.09 5.30 1.37
CA GLY A 196 38.59 5.60 0.04
C GLY A 196 39.72 4.65 -0.32
N ILE A 197 39.76 4.20 -1.56
CA ILE A 197 40.81 3.37 -2.14
C ILE A 197 41.11 3.86 -3.56
N ASP A 198 42.39 3.91 -3.91
CA ASP A 198 42.85 4.24 -5.26
C ASP A 198 43.46 3.04 -5.97
N ARG A 199 43.76 3.21 -7.26
CA ARG A 199 44.38 2.21 -8.13
C ARG A 199 45.68 1.62 -7.58
N ASN A 200 46.43 2.41 -6.80
CA ASN A 200 47.70 1.97 -6.21
C ASN A 200 47.48 1.08 -4.97
N GLY A 201 46.23 0.88 -4.56
CA GLY A 201 45.87 0.14 -3.36
C GLY A 201 46.01 0.96 -2.08
N THR A 202 46.13 2.29 -2.16
CA THR A 202 46.26 3.12 -0.95
C THR A 202 44.89 3.25 -0.29
N VAL A 203 44.76 2.68 0.91
CA VAL A 203 43.53 2.74 1.69
C VAL A 203 43.52 3.94 2.62
N SER A 204 42.43 4.70 2.56
CA SER A 204 42.05 5.68 3.57
C SER A 204 40.94 5.11 4.47
N PHE A 205 41.10 5.28 5.78
CA PHE A 205 40.14 4.80 6.78
C PHE A 205 40.10 5.75 7.97
N ARG A 206 39.03 5.67 8.76
CA ARG A 206 38.93 6.41 10.03
C ARG A 206 39.37 5.50 11.18
N LYS A 207 40.44 5.87 11.89
CA LYS A 207 40.85 5.15 13.11
C LYS A 207 39.93 5.53 14.28
N ILE A 208 39.27 4.52 14.87
CA ILE A 208 38.45 4.69 16.06
C ILE A 208 39.34 4.49 17.29
N LYS A 209 39.26 5.43 18.25
CA LYS A 209 40.04 5.36 19.50
C LYS A 209 39.65 4.11 20.29
N GLY A 210 40.64 3.35 20.76
CA GLY A 210 40.42 2.12 21.54
C GLY A 210 40.19 0.86 20.69
N CYS A 211 40.05 0.97 19.37
CA CYS A 211 39.94 -0.19 18.47
C CYS A 211 41.28 -0.48 17.77
N ARG A 212 41.53 -1.76 17.49
CA ARG A 212 42.67 -2.19 16.67
C ARG A 212 42.49 -1.69 15.22
N THR A 213 43.58 -1.28 14.58
CA THR A 213 43.57 -0.96 13.15
C THR A 213 43.17 -2.22 12.35
N PRO A 214 42.17 -2.13 11.45
CA PRO A 214 41.79 -3.25 10.60
C PRO A 214 42.94 -3.71 9.71
N ASP A 215 42.96 -5.00 9.36
CA ASP A 215 43.89 -5.53 8.37
C ASP A 215 43.33 -5.30 6.96
N PHE A 216 44.09 -4.56 6.14
CA PHE A 216 43.73 -4.22 4.76
C PHE A 216 44.47 -5.07 3.72
N THR A 217 45.25 -6.08 4.13
CA THR A 217 46.00 -6.96 3.21
C THR A 217 45.08 -7.60 2.16
N GLY A 218 43.87 -8.01 2.56
CA GLY A 218 42.86 -8.52 1.63
C GLY A 218 42.38 -7.48 0.62
N CYS A 219 42.22 -6.23 1.02
CA CYS A 219 41.81 -5.13 0.14
C CYS A 219 42.89 -4.81 -0.91
N HIS A 220 44.16 -4.75 -0.49
CA HIS A 220 45.27 -4.52 -1.43
C HIS A 220 45.36 -5.63 -2.48
N LYS A 221 45.26 -6.90 -2.06
CA LYS A 221 45.23 -8.05 -2.98
C LYS A 221 44.05 -7.98 -3.95
N ALA A 222 42.87 -7.57 -3.46
CA ALA A 222 41.69 -7.43 -4.30
C ALA A 222 41.85 -6.36 -5.37
N VAL A 223 42.48 -5.22 -5.06
CA VAL A 223 42.79 -4.17 -6.06
C VAL A 223 43.73 -4.70 -7.12
N SER A 224 44.87 -5.29 -6.74
CA SER A 224 45.82 -5.84 -7.71
C SER A 224 45.19 -6.91 -8.61
N ALA A 225 44.41 -7.82 -8.02
CA ALA A 225 43.75 -8.89 -8.76
C ALA A 225 42.65 -8.37 -9.69
N TYR A 226 41.88 -7.36 -9.26
CA TYR A 226 40.87 -6.74 -10.11
C TYR A 226 41.49 -6.00 -11.30
N LEU A 227 42.60 -5.27 -11.09
CA LEU A 227 43.32 -4.60 -12.18
C LEU A 227 43.86 -5.61 -13.21
N ALA A 228 44.39 -6.75 -12.76
CA ALA A 228 44.79 -7.82 -13.66
C ALA A 228 43.60 -8.39 -14.46
N PHE A 229 42.48 -8.63 -13.78
CA PHE A 229 41.25 -9.16 -14.38
C PHE A 229 40.70 -8.28 -15.50
N ILE A 230 40.66 -6.94 -15.30
CA ILE A 230 40.18 -6.03 -16.36
C ILE A 230 41.14 -5.97 -17.54
N THR A 231 42.46 -5.98 -17.30
CA THR A 231 43.45 -5.98 -18.40
C THR A 231 43.40 -7.25 -19.24
N GLU A 232 43.13 -8.40 -18.62
CA GLU A 232 42.94 -9.68 -19.35
C GLU A 232 41.65 -9.70 -20.18
N LYS A 233 40.61 -8.97 -19.75
CA LYS A 233 39.35 -8.83 -20.49
C LYS A 233 39.46 -7.86 -21.67
N GLU A 234 40.22 -6.77 -21.53
CA GLU A 234 40.38 -5.75 -22.58
C GLU A 234 41.39 -6.17 -23.66
N GLY A 235 42.30 -7.10 -23.36
CA GLY A 235 43.28 -7.64 -24.30
C GLY A 235 42.78 -8.82 -25.17
N LYS A 236 41.50 -9.19 -25.07
CA LYS A 236 40.83 -10.22 -25.88
C LYS A 236 39.74 -9.60 -26.74
#